data_AF-F2NBN9-F1
#
_entry.id   AF-F2NBN9-F1
#
_cell.length_a   1.000
_cell.length_b   1.000
_cell.length_c   1.000
_cell.angle_alpha   90.00
_cell.angle_beta   90.00
_cell.angle_gamma   90.00
#
_symmetry.space_group_name_H-M   'P 1'
#
loop_
_entity.id
_entity.type
_entity.pdbx_description
1 polymer ?
#
loop_
_entity_poly.entity_id
_entity_poly.type
_entity_poly.pdbx_seq_one_letter_code
_entity_poly.pdbx_strand_id
1 'polypeptide(L)'
;MSQSTHVPDPACGPRSVTRIDRGGLDLRSLVLLAALIAAGFILDFTIGKAIGALSGGAINPEFVIAAYCLTILVVRPGIGHALVIGLISAAIIQITTASPLVDFAAESVGAVVMALIVRAGMSSPVKWIIPAGGTFIATAASGVIFMLIKMAIMGFAQNIVLVMLPVVVATAVFNSVLAAALYLPIRFTLKLGDQ
;
A
#
# COMPACT_ATOMS: atom_id res chain seq x y z
N MET A 1 -34.58 -18.94 -68.69
CA MET A 1 -34.43 -17.59 -68.12
C MET A 1 -34.16 -17.76 -66.63
N SER A 2 -33.07 -17.18 -66.15
CA SER A 2 -32.29 -17.52 -64.94
C SER A 2 -33.07 -17.68 -63.63
N GLN A 3 -32.85 -18.79 -62.92
CA GLN A 3 -33.04 -18.85 -61.47
C GLN A 3 -31.81 -18.25 -60.79
N SER A 4 -32.03 -17.15 -60.07
CA SER A 4 -31.05 -16.46 -59.23
C SER A 4 -30.66 -17.33 -58.03
N THR A 5 -29.40 -17.76 -57.97
CA THR A 5 -28.80 -18.36 -56.79
C THR A 5 -28.58 -17.28 -55.72
N HIS A 6 -29.43 -17.24 -54.71
CA HIS A 6 -29.21 -16.45 -53.51
C HIS A 6 -28.12 -17.13 -52.68
N VAL A 7 -26.93 -16.55 -52.64
CA VAL A 7 -25.88 -16.90 -51.67
C VAL A 7 -26.33 -16.33 -50.32
N PRO A 8 -26.44 -17.11 -49.23
CA PRO A 8 -26.67 -16.55 -47.92
C PRO A 8 -25.39 -15.86 -47.44
N ASP A 9 -25.49 -14.61 -47.01
CA ASP A 9 -24.39 -13.90 -46.35
C ASP A 9 -23.90 -14.68 -45.13
N PRO A 10 -22.57 -14.78 -44.91
CA PRO A 10 -22.04 -15.44 -43.71
C PRO A 10 -22.50 -14.64 -42.49
N ALA A 11 -23.26 -15.31 -41.63
CA ALA A 11 -23.83 -14.76 -40.41
C ALA A 11 -22.82 -13.89 -39.65
N CYS A 12 -23.14 -12.60 -39.50
CA CYS A 12 -22.48 -11.71 -38.56
C CYS A 12 -22.92 -12.09 -37.14
N GLY A 13 -22.40 -13.20 -36.62
CA GLY A 13 -22.47 -13.51 -35.21
C GLY A 13 -21.72 -12.45 -34.40
N PRO A 14 -22.17 -12.12 -33.18
CA PRO A 14 -21.46 -11.16 -32.34
C PRO A 14 -20.03 -11.64 -32.18
N ARG A 15 -19.06 -10.80 -32.59
CA ARG A 15 -17.65 -11.03 -32.33
C ARG A 15 -17.46 -10.99 -30.81
N SER A 16 -17.46 -12.16 -30.18
CA SER A 16 -17.06 -12.28 -28.79
C SER A 16 -15.58 -11.95 -28.72
N VAL A 17 -15.26 -10.69 -28.44
CA VAL A 17 -13.93 -10.31 -28.00
C VAL A 17 -13.73 -11.10 -26.71
N THR A 18 -12.98 -12.19 -26.78
CA THR A 18 -12.40 -12.83 -25.62
C THR A 18 -11.56 -11.77 -24.94
N ARG A 19 -12.15 -11.13 -23.93
CA ARG A 19 -11.40 -10.29 -23.00
C ARG A 19 -10.35 -11.22 -22.43
N ILE A 20 -9.12 -11.06 -22.89
CA ILE A 20 -7.99 -11.69 -22.22
C ILE A 20 -7.97 -11.00 -20.86
N ASP A 21 -8.59 -11.63 -19.86
CA ASP A 21 -8.39 -11.29 -18.46
C ASP A 21 -6.92 -11.60 -18.16
N ARG A 22 -6.05 -10.68 -18.57
CA ARG A 22 -4.71 -10.57 -18.04
C ARG A 22 -4.98 -10.22 -16.58
N GLY A 23 -4.76 -11.17 -15.67
CA GLY A 23 -4.99 -11.05 -14.22
C GLY A 23 -4.18 -9.95 -13.53
N GLY A 24 -4.27 -8.73 -14.04
CA GLY A 24 -3.86 -7.48 -13.41
C GLY A 24 -5.07 -6.90 -12.69
N LEU A 25 -4.81 -6.35 -11.50
CA LEU A 25 -5.77 -5.83 -10.52
C LEU A 25 -7.19 -5.61 -11.05
N ASP A 26 -8.15 -6.33 -10.46
CA ASP A 26 -9.57 -6.05 -10.65
C ASP A 26 -9.83 -4.54 -10.45
N LEU A 27 -10.68 -3.95 -11.30
CA LEU A 27 -10.98 -2.51 -11.26
C LEU A 27 -11.44 -2.10 -9.86
N ARG A 28 -12.15 -2.99 -9.18
CA ARG A 28 -12.56 -2.81 -7.79
C ARG A 28 -11.37 -2.67 -6.85
N SER A 29 -10.35 -3.52 -6.98
CA SER A 29 -9.11 -3.44 -6.18
C SER A 29 -8.33 -2.16 -6.45
N LEU A 30 -8.30 -1.71 -7.71
CA LEU A 30 -7.64 -0.44 -8.08
C LEU A 30 -8.40 0.76 -7.50
N VAL A 31 -9.73 0.74 -7.53
CA VAL A 31 -10.57 1.77 -6.91
C VAL A 31 -10.42 1.77 -5.39
N LEU A 32 -10.35 0.59 -4.75
CA LEU A 32 -10.10 0.48 -3.31
C LEU A 32 -8.73 1.03 -2.92
N LEU A 33 -7.69 0.71 -3.71
CA LEU A 33 -6.36 1.29 -3.55
C LEU A 33 -6.42 2.82 -3.63
N ALA A 34 -7.02 3.36 -4.69
CA ALA A 34 -7.10 4.81 -4.88
C ALA A 34 -7.85 5.50 -3.74
N ALA A 35 -8.97 4.91 -3.27
CA ALA A 35 -9.75 5.46 -2.17
C ALA A 35 -9.00 5.41 -0.82
N LEU A 36 -8.32 4.30 -0.52
CA LEU A 36 -7.55 4.16 0.72
C LEU A 36 -6.35 5.10 0.75
N ILE A 37 -5.62 5.18 -0.37
CA ILE A 37 -4.49 6.10 -0.54
C ILE A 37 -4.96 7.56 -0.42
N ALA A 38 -6.06 7.93 -1.06
CA ALA A 38 -6.62 9.28 -0.96
C ALA A 38 -7.04 9.63 0.48
N ALA A 39 -7.70 8.70 1.19
CA ALA A 39 -8.05 8.88 2.59
C ALA A 39 -6.81 9.02 3.48
N GLY A 40 -5.79 8.17 3.27
CA GLY A 40 -4.49 8.26 3.95
C GLY A 40 -3.81 9.61 3.72
N PHE A 41 -3.81 10.10 2.48
CA PHE A 41 -3.22 11.40 2.13
C PHE A 41 -3.94 12.59 2.77
N ILE A 42 -5.28 12.59 2.77
CA ILE A 42 -6.07 13.64 3.45
C ILE A 42 -5.78 13.62 4.96
N LEU A 43 -5.66 12.44 5.55
CA LEU A 43 -5.38 12.26 6.97
C LEU A 43 -3.96 12.72 7.34
N ASP A 44 -2.99 12.48 6.47
CA ASP A 44 -1.62 13.02 6.55
C ASP A 44 -1.62 14.54 6.61
N PHE A 45 -2.33 15.17 5.67
CA PHE A 45 -2.35 16.63 5.56
C PHE A 45 -3.09 17.31 6.71
N THR A 46 -4.06 16.62 7.32
CA THR A 46 -4.89 17.14 8.40
C THR A 46 -4.37 16.74 9.77
N ILE A 47 -4.49 15.46 10.12
CA ILE A 47 -4.15 14.91 11.43
C ILE A 47 -2.64 14.66 11.54
N GLY A 48 -1.97 14.24 10.45
CA GLY A 48 -0.52 14.04 10.43
C GLY A 48 0.24 15.31 10.74
N LYS A 49 -0.04 16.38 10.01
CA LYS A 49 0.58 17.69 10.26
C LYS A 49 0.16 18.31 11.60
N ALA A 50 -1.07 18.08 12.06
CA ALA A 50 -1.51 18.57 13.38
C ALA A 50 -0.78 17.88 14.54
N ILE A 51 -0.65 16.54 14.50
CA ILE A 51 0.12 15.78 15.49
C ILE A 51 1.61 16.14 15.39
N GLY A 52 2.14 16.25 14.18
CA GLY A 52 3.51 16.70 13.94
C GLY A 52 3.79 18.07 14.55
N ALA A 53 2.89 19.02 14.38
CA ALA A 53 3.00 20.37 14.97
C ALA A 53 2.92 20.33 16.51
N LEU A 54 2.02 19.53 17.08
CA LEU A 54 1.88 19.36 18.53
C LEU A 54 3.08 18.65 19.18
N SER A 55 3.72 17.76 18.43
CA SER A 55 4.92 17.03 18.82
C SER A 55 6.22 17.84 18.60
N GLY A 56 6.14 19.10 18.15
CA GLY A 56 7.32 19.90 17.82
C GLY A 56 8.14 19.36 16.64
N GLY A 57 7.50 18.59 15.74
CA GLY A 57 8.14 17.93 14.60
C GLY A 57 8.84 16.61 14.92
N ALA A 58 8.79 16.13 16.17
CA ALA A 58 9.46 14.89 16.58
C ALA A 58 8.76 13.63 16.04
N ILE A 59 7.44 13.64 15.88
CA ILE A 59 6.65 12.51 15.37
C ILE A 59 5.69 13.03 14.30
N ASN A 60 5.97 12.73 13.03
CA ASN A 60 5.02 12.93 11.93
C ASN A 60 4.42 11.56 11.61
N PRO A 61 3.12 11.35 11.87
CA PRO A 61 2.45 10.11 11.47
C PRO A 61 2.29 10.09 9.95
N GLU A 62 2.75 9.01 9.33
CA GLU A 62 2.62 8.75 7.90
C GLU A 62 1.42 7.81 7.65
N PHE A 63 0.23 8.40 7.60
CA PHE A 63 -1.05 7.75 7.32
C PHE A 63 -1.11 7.13 5.92
N VAL A 64 -0.34 7.65 4.97
CA VAL A 64 -0.17 7.04 3.63
C VAL A 64 0.44 5.63 3.74
N ILE A 65 1.36 5.42 4.69
CA ILE A 65 1.99 4.10 4.92
C ILE A 65 0.95 3.07 5.41
N ALA A 66 0.16 3.46 6.40
CA ALA A 66 -0.91 2.61 6.90
C ALA A 66 -1.95 2.31 5.82
N ALA A 67 -2.29 3.29 4.97
CA ALA A 67 -3.25 3.13 3.89
C ALA A 67 -2.78 2.13 2.81
N TYR A 68 -1.52 2.20 2.35
CA TYR A 68 -1.04 1.22 1.37
C TYR A 68 -0.90 -0.18 2.00
N CYS A 69 -0.44 -0.28 3.26
CA CYS A 69 -0.34 -1.55 3.98
C CYS A 69 -1.71 -2.23 4.07
N LEU A 70 -2.73 -1.46 4.40
CA LEU A 70 -4.11 -1.92 4.51
C LEU A 70 -4.70 -2.31 3.15
N THR A 71 -4.33 -1.58 2.10
CA THR A 71 -4.69 -1.95 0.72
C THR A 71 -4.09 -3.30 0.35
N ILE A 72 -2.81 -3.53 0.64
CA ILE A 72 -2.15 -4.83 0.37
C ILE A 72 -2.83 -5.94 1.15
N LEU A 73 -3.26 -5.67 2.38
CA LEU A 73 -3.92 -6.63 3.24
C LEU A 73 -5.33 -7.02 2.74
N VAL A 74 -6.05 -6.05 2.15
CA VAL A 74 -7.40 -6.23 1.59
C VAL A 74 -7.36 -6.86 0.19
N VAL A 75 -6.51 -6.33 -0.69
CA VAL A 75 -6.44 -6.73 -2.11
C VAL A 75 -5.62 -8.01 -2.28
N ARG A 76 -4.70 -8.31 -1.36
CA ARG A 76 -3.72 -9.41 -1.45
C ARG A 76 -3.03 -9.47 -2.83
N PRO A 77 -2.44 -8.35 -3.29
CA PRO A 77 -1.84 -8.29 -4.62
C PRO A 77 -0.61 -9.20 -4.72
N GLY A 78 -0.27 -9.61 -5.96
CA GLY A 78 1.03 -10.22 -6.24
C GLY A 78 2.21 -9.27 -5.95
N ILE A 79 3.41 -9.81 -5.82
CA ILE A 79 4.62 -9.04 -5.42
C ILE A 79 4.88 -7.84 -6.37
N GLY A 80 4.77 -8.04 -7.69
CA GLY A 80 4.97 -6.96 -8.66
C GLY A 80 3.96 -5.82 -8.52
N HIS A 81 2.70 -6.16 -8.20
CA HIS A 81 1.66 -5.16 -7.98
C HIS A 81 1.82 -4.46 -6.62
N ALA A 82 2.26 -5.17 -5.59
CA ALA A 82 2.61 -4.57 -4.30
C ALA A 82 3.74 -3.55 -4.45
N LEU A 83 4.75 -3.85 -5.28
CA LEU A 83 5.82 -2.91 -5.60
C LEU A 83 5.28 -1.65 -6.29
N VAL A 84 4.36 -1.78 -7.26
CA VAL A 84 3.70 -0.62 -7.89
C VAL A 84 2.91 0.20 -6.87
N ILE A 85 2.20 -0.46 -5.94
CA ILE A 85 1.48 0.23 -4.84
C ILE A 85 2.46 1.02 -3.97
N GLY A 86 3.60 0.43 -3.60
CA GLY A 86 4.66 1.10 -2.84
C GLY A 86 5.25 2.31 -3.60
N LEU A 87 5.49 2.18 -4.91
CA LEU A 87 5.96 3.28 -5.74
C LEU A 87 4.94 4.43 -5.87
N ILE A 88 3.65 4.12 -6.02
CA ILE A 88 2.58 5.13 -6.05
C ILE A 88 2.48 5.82 -4.69
N SER A 89 2.57 5.06 -3.61
CA SER A 89 2.61 5.57 -2.24
C SER A 89 3.79 6.53 -2.04
N ALA A 90 5.00 6.12 -2.43
CA ALA A 90 6.19 6.96 -2.38
C ALA A 90 6.05 8.24 -3.21
N ALA A 91 5.43 8.15 -4.40
CA ALA A 91 5.16 9.31 -5.24
C ALA A 91 4.12 10.28 -4.64
N ILE A 92 3.38 9.88 -3.62
CA ILE A 92 2.48 10.73 -2.86
C ILE A 92 3.19 11.28 -1.61
N ILE A 93 3.91 10.43 -0.88
CA ILE A 93 4.74 10.82 0.27
C ILE A 93 5.80 11.85 -0.13
N GLN A 94 6.36 11.76 -1.35
CA GLN A 94 7.32 12.75 -1.86
C GLN A 94 6.79 14.20 -1.85
N ILE A 95 5.47 14.39 -1.92
CA ILE A 95 4.83 15.71 -1.95
C ILE A 95 4.86 16.36 -0.55
N THR A 96 4.88 15.52 0.50
CA THR A 96 4.80 15.95 1.89
C THR A 96 6.14 15.82 2.64
N THR A 97 7.07 15.02 2.12
CA THR A 97 8.36 14.70 2.77
C THR A 97 9.53 15.56 2.31
N ALA A 98 10.64 15.49 3.05
CA ALA A 98 11.89 16.23 2.78
C ALA A 98 12.98 15.39 2.08
N SER A 99 12.78 14.09 1.81
CA SER A 99 13.81 13.18 1.26
C SER A 99 13.33 12.31 0.08
N PRO A 100 12.83 12.93 -1.00
CA PRO A 100 12.01 12.29 -2.05
C PRO A 100 12.61 11.05 -2.73
N LEU A 101 13.94 10.94 -2.86
CA LEU A 101 14.56 9.77 -3.52
C LEU A 101 14.67 8.55 -2.60
N VAL A 102 14.77 8.75 -1.29
CA VAL A 102 14.98 7.65 -0.33
C VAL A 102 13.67 6.92 -0.07
N ASP A 103 12.56 7.65 -0.06
CA ASP A 103 11.22 7.11 0.19
C ASP A 103 10.81 6.08 -0.87
N PHE A 104 11.17 6.27 -2.14
CA PHE A 104 10.90 5.26 -3.17
C PHE A 104 11.51 3.90 -2.85
N ALA A 105 12.74 3.86 -2.36
CA ALA A 105 13.41 2.60 -2.00
C ALA A 105 12.79 2.00 -0.73
N ALA A 106 12.60 2.83 0.31
CA ALA A 106 12.05 2.41 1.59
C ALA A 106 10.63 1.85 1.45
N GLU A 107 9.74 2.58 0.79
CA GLU A 107 8.32 2.25 0.64
C GLU A 107 8.09 1.06 -0.30
N SER A 108 8.90 0.94 -1.36
CA SER A 108 8.86 -0.25 -2.22
C SER A 108 9.20 -1.51 -1.44
N VAL A 109 10.21 -1.45 -0.56
CA VAL A 109 10.57 -2.60 0.28
C VAL A 109 9.49 -2.85 1.33
N GLY A 110 8.97 -1.81 1.98
CA GLY A 110 7.86 -1.92 2.93
C GLY A 110 6.63 -2.59 2.30
N ALA A 111 6.26 -2.21 1.08
CA ALA A 111 5.16 -2.82 0.33
C ALA A 111 5.41 -4.29 -0.04
N VAL A 112 6.62 -4.62 -0.48
CA VAL A 112 6.99 -6.02 -0.76
C VAL A 112 6.96 -6.86 0.52
N VAL A 113 7.53 -6.36 1.61
CA VAL A 113 7.50 -7.02 2.93
C VAL A 113 6.07 -7.26 3.38
N MET A 114 5.21 -6.24 3.30
CA MET A 114 3.80 -6.37 3.64
C MET A 114 3.10 -7.43 2.79
N ALA A 115 3.34 -7.45 1.48
CA ALA A 115 2.75 -8.44 0.58
C ALA A 115 3.22 -9.86 0.88
N LEU A 116 4.49 -10.04 1.25
CA LEU A 116 5.02 -11.34 1.67
C LEU A 116 4.37 -11.80 2.98
N ILE A 117 4.25 -10.91 3.97
CA ILE A 117 3.61 -11.21 5.26
C ILE A 117 2.14 -11.56 5.05
N VAL A 118 1.42 -10.82 4.22
CA VAL A 118 0.00 -11.08 3.92
C VAL A 118 -0.15 -12.42 3.21
N ARG A 119 0.70 -12.74 2.21
CA ARG A 119 0.64 -14.04 1.52
C ARG A 119 0.96 -15.22 2.42
N ALA A 120 1.94 -15.09 3.33
CA ALA A 120 2.32 -16.15 4.25
C ALA A 120 1.36 -16.28 5.44
N GLY A 121 0.87 -15.15 5.96
CA GLY A 121 0.15 -15.07 7.23
C GLY A 121 -1.36 -15.17 7.14
N MET A 122 -1.97 -14.78 6.01
CA MET A 122 -3.45 -14.81 5.89
C MET A 122 -4.01 -16.24 5.78
N SER A 123 -3.17 -17.22 5.48
CA SER A 123 -3.51 -18.66 5.45
C SER A 123 -3.34 -19.33 6.83
N SER A 124 -2.85 -18.58 7.83
CA SER A 124 -2.51 -19.09 9.15
C SER A 124 -3.63 -18.81 10.17
N PRO A 125 -3.79 -19.63 11.22
CA PRO A 125 -4.73 -19.38 12.32
C PRO A 125 -4.53 -18.03 13.03
N VAL A 126 -3.37 -17.39 12.89
CA VAL A 126 -3.05 -16.07 13.48
C VAL A 126 -3.41 -14.87 12.58
N LYS A 127 -4.27 -15.05 11.57
CA LYS A 127 -4.68 -14.00 10.62
C LYS A 127 -5.18 -12.69 11.26
N TRP A 128 -5.67 -12.74 12.49
CA TRP A 128 -6.14 -11.57 13.24
C TRP A 128 -5.01 -10.63 13.70
N ILE A 129 -3.77 -11.14 13.83
CA ILE A 129 -2.58 -10.35 14.20
C ILE A 129 -1.96 -9.69 12.97
N ILE A 130 -2.14 -10.28 11.78
CA ILE A 130 -1.49 -9.84 10.53
C ILE A 130 -1.72 -8.35 10.21
N PRO A 131 -2.89 -7.74 10.42
CA PRO A 131 -3.07 -6.30 10.21
C PRO A 131 -2.17 -5.43 11.08
N ALA A 132 -2.03 -5.76 12.36
CA ALA A 132 -1.19 -5.02 13.29
C ALA A 132 0.29 -5.37 13.08
N GLY A 133 0.63 -6.65 13.23
CA GLY A 133 2.00 -7.14 13.16
C GLY A 133 2.63 -6.99 11.78
N GLY A 134 1.88 -7.23 10.71
CA GLY A 134 2.36 -7.05 9.34
C GLY A 134 2.66 -5.59 9.03
N THR A 135 1.75 -4.68 9.40
CA THR A 135 1.97 -3.24 9.23
C THR A 135 3.15 -2.75 10.07
N PHE A 136 3.29 -3.24 11.31
CA PHE A 136 4.44 -2.92 12.16
C PHE A 136 5.76 -3.32 11.49
N ILE A 137 5.88 -4.58 11.06
CA ILE A 137 7.11 -5.11 10.45
C ILE A 137 7.40 -4.39 9.13
N ALA A 138 6.39 -4.14 8.30
CA ALA A 138 6.54 -3.43 7.04
C ALA A 138 7.03 -1.98 7.25
N THR A 139 6.43 -1.26 8.20
CA THR A 139 6.80 0.12 8.55
C THR A 139 8.18 0.19 9.21
N ALA A 140 8.51 -0.77 10.08
CA ALA A 140 9.83 -0.83 10.69
C ALA A 140 10.91 -1.14 9.63
N ALA A 141 10.63 -2.05 8.70
CA ALA A 141 11.55 -2.41 7.63
C ALA A 141 11.82 -1.22 6.69
N SER A 142 10.76 -0.53 6.23
CA SER A 142 10.93 0.67 5.41
C SER A 142 11.66 1.77 6.17
N GLY A 143 11.31 2.02 7.43
CA GLY A 143 11.93 3.05 8.26
C GLY A 143 13.41 2.78 8.56
N VAL A 144 13.80 1.52 8.76
CA VAL A 144 15.22 1.14 8.91
C VAL A 144 15.98 1.36 7.60
N ILE A 145 15.41 0.99 6.46
CA ILE A 145 16.03 1.21 5.15
C ILE A 145 16.21 2.71 4.88
N PHE A 146 15.18 3.50 5.15
CA PHE A 146 15.24 4.96 5.06
C PHE A 146 16.33 5.55 5.95
N MET A 147 16.41 5.09 7.21
CA MET A 147 17.45 5.51 8.16
C MET A 147 18.85 5.15 7.66
N LEU A 148 19.08 3.93 7.18
CA LEU A 148 20.39 3.48 6.68
C LEU A 148 20.84 4.30 5.46
N ILE A 149 19.94 4.56 4.51
CA ILE A 149 20.26 5.36 3.33
C ILE A 149 20.55 6.81 3.72
N LYS A 150 19.74 7.42 4.61
CA LYS A 150 20.01 8.78 5.10
C LYS A 150 21.31 8.88 5.88
N MET A 151 21.63 7.86 6.68
CA MET A 151 22.88 7.77 7.40
C MET A 151 24.08 7.69 6.44
N ALA A 152 23.96 6.95 5.34
CA ALA A 152 25.00 6.90 4.31
C ALA A 152 25.22 8.26 3.62
N ILE A 153 24.14 9.00 3.34
CA ILE A 153 24.22 10.34 2.72
C ILE A 153 24.80 11.39 3.69
N MET A 154 24.47 11.30 4.99
CA MET A 154 24.92 12.26 6.01
C MET A 154 26.24 11.88 6.71
N GLY A 155 26.98 10.89 6.17
CA GLY A 155 28.32 10.55 6.66
C GLY A 155 28.36 9.76 7.98
N PHE A 156 27.36 8.94 8.26
CA PHE A 156 27.32 8.00 9.40
C PHE A 156 27.45 8.63 10.79
N ALA A 157 26.95 9.84 10.98
CA ALA A 157 26.94 10.48 12.29
C ALA A 157 26.01 9.70 13.27
N GLN A 158 26.57 9.18 14.38
CA GLN A 158 25.84 8.29 15.31
C GLN A 158 24.64 8.95 16.01
N ASN A 159 24.69 10.27 16.15
CA ASN A 159 23.60 11.13 16.60
C ASN A 159 22.34 11.00 15.72
N ILE A 160 22.46 10.64 14.45
CA ILE A 160 21.30 10.44 13.55
C ILE A 160 20.52 9.19 13.96
N VAL A 161 21.21 8.12 14.35
CA VAL A 161 20.56 6.87 14.78
C VAL A 161 19.78 7.10 16.08
N LEU A 162 20.36 7.84 17.03
CA LEU A 162 19.71 8.16 18.31
C LEU A 162 18.43 8.98 18.14
N VAL A 163 18.33 9.79 17.07
CA VAL A 163 17.14 10.60 16.78
C VAL A 163 16.16 9.85 15.88
N MET A 164 16.63 9.13 14.85
CA MET A 164 15.75 8.47 13.88
C MET A 164 15.19 7.14 14.36
N LEU A 165 15.93 6.35 15.15
CA LEU A 165 15.47 5.04 15.60
C LEU A 165 14.21 5.14 16.48
N PRO A 166 14.12 6.05 17.47
CA PRO A 166 12.88 6.24 18.23
C PRO A 166 11.72 6.69 17.35
N VAL A 167 11.97 7.54 16.35
CA VAL A 167 10.95 8.01 15.41
C VAL A 167 10.43 6.86 14.56
N VAL A 168 11.31 6.03 13.99
CA VAL A 168 10.92 4.85 13.20
C VAL A 168 10.08 3.88 14.04
N VAL A 169 10.51 3.60 15.27
CA VAL A 169 9.76 2.71 16.16
C VAL A 169 8.41 3.31 16.54
N ALA A 170 8.36 4.60 16.91
CA ALA A 170 7.13 5.29 17.24
C ALA A 170 6.14 5.30 16.07
N THR A 171 6.61 5.62 14.86
CA THR A 171 5.81 5.59 13.63
C THR A 171 5.32 4.18 13.32
N ALA A 172 6.15 3.15 13.47
CA ALA A 172 5.75 1.76 13.25
C ALA A 172 4.66 1.31 14.24
N VAL A 173 4.79 1.67 15.52
CA VAL A 173 3.76 1.39 16.53
C VAL A 173 2.47 2.11 16.17
N PHE A 174 2.53 3.41 15.87
CA PHE A 174 1.35 4.19 15.51
C PHE A 174 0.63 3.62 14.29
N ASN A 175 1.36 3.35 13.20
CA ASN A 175 0.80 2.80 11.96
C ASN A 175 0.22 1.40 12.18
N SER A 176 0.81 0.58 13.04
CA SER A 176 0.27 -0.73 13.40
C SER A 176 -1.07 -0.65 14.11
N VAL A 177 -1.20 0.29 15.06
CA VAL A 177 -2.44 0.52 15.81
C VAL A 177 -3.52 1.08 14.89
N LEU A 178 -3.15 2.04 14.05
CA LEU A 178 -4.05 2.63 13.07
C LEU A 178 -4.54 1.60 12.06
N ALA A 179 -3.64 0.79 11.48
CA ALA A 179 -4.03 -0.26 10.55
C ALA A 179 -4.92 -1.31 11.21
N ALA A 180 -4.65 -1.69 12.46
CA ALA A 180 -5.54 -2.57 13.23
C ALA A 180 -6.93 -1.96 13.44
N ALA A 181 -6.97 -0.67 13.81
CA ALA A 181 -8.22 0.06 14.03
C ALA A 181 -9.04 0.24 12.74
N LEU A 182 -8.39 0.55 11.61
CA LEU A 182 -9.05 0.73 10.31
C LEU A 182 -9.37 -0.57 9.58
N TYR A 183 -8.66 -1.66 9.85
CA TYR A 183 -8.97 -2.96 9.26
C TYR A 183 -10.38 -3.43 9.63
N LEU A 184 -10.79 -3.16 10.87
CA LEU A 184 -12.11 -3.49 11.38
C LEU A 184 -13.27 -2.86 10.56
N PRO A 185 -13.38 -1.53 10.40
CA PRO A 185 -14.44 -0.93 9.60
C PRO A 185 -14.35 -1.32 8.13
N ILE A 186 -13.15 -1.48 7.56
CA ILE A 186 -12.98 -1.86 6.14
C ILE A 186 -13.49 -3.27 5.88
N ARG A 187 -13.25 -4.22 6.78
CA ARG A 187 -13.78 -5.59 6.63
C ARG A 187 -15.30 -5.60 6.62
N PHE A 188 -15.92 -4.74 7.44
CA PHE A 188 -17.37 -4.61 7.54
C PHE A 188 -17.98 -3.93 6.31
N THR A 189 -17.37 -2.85 5.82
CA THR A 189 -17.88 -2.12 4.64
C THR A 189 -17.68 -2.90 3.35
N LEU A 190 -16.57 -3.63 3.22
CA LEU A 190 -16.25 -4.39 2.02
C LEU A 190 -16.83 -5.82 2.01
N LYS A 191 -17.50 -6.24 3.09
CA LYS A 191 -17.96 -7.63 3.28
C LYS A 191 -16.88 -8.64 2.94
N LEU A 192 -15.65 -8.40 3.42
CA LEU A 192 -14.55 -9.36 3.30
C LEU A 192 -14.90 -10.56 4.19
N GLY A 193 -15.69 -11.48 3.64
CA GLY A 193 -15.93 -12.79 4.25
C GLY A 193 -14.60 -13.52 4.32
N ASP A 194 -14.34 -14.17 5.45
CA ASP A 194 -13.28 -15.15 5.59
C ASP A 194 -13.54 -16.30 4.59
N GLN A 195 -13.07 -16.12 3.36
CA GLN A 195 -12.91 -17.20 2.38
C GLN A 195 -11.49 -17.74 2.48
#